data_AF-A0A9P5TWF0-F1
#
_entry.id   AF-A0A9P5TWF0-F1
#
_cell.length_a   1.000
_cell.length_b   1.000
_cell.length_c   1.000
_cell.angle_alpha   90.00
_cell.angle_beta   90.00
_cell.angle_gamma   90.00
#
_symmetry.space_group_name_H-M   'P 1'
#
loop_
_entity.id
_entity.type
_entity.pdbx_description
1 polymer ?
#
loop_
_entity_poly.entity_id
_entity_poly.type
_entity_poly.pdbx_seq_one_letter_code
_entity_poly.pdbx_strand_id
1 'polypeptide(L)' 'IDVPAGVPVTTESCLPACQTEGLVVAGLENGRECFAPLASRATIPSVQISDNESTTVCVSDHDQYCGAPNRLALY' A
#
# COMPACT_ATOMS: atom_id res chain seq x y z
N ILE A 1 7.88 4.50 -4.07
CA ILE A 1 8.82 3.39 -4.25
C ILE A 1 8.08 2.39 -5.12
N ASP A 2 8.60 2.04 -6.29
CA ASP A 2 7.95 1.04 -7.15
C ASP A 2 8.50 -0.31 -6.71
N VAL A 3 7.69 -1.14 -6.02
CA VAL A 3 8.15 -2.48 -5.65
C VAL A 3 8.23 -3.30 -6.94
N PRO A 4 9.41 -3.88 -7.27
CA PRO A 4 9.61 -4.54 -8.55
C PRO A 4 8.59 -5.65 -8.76
N ALA A 5 8.00 -5.68 -9.96
CA ALA A 5 7.04 -6.69 -10.37
C ALA A 5 7.62 -8.10 -10.14
N GLY A 6 6.95 -8.90 -9.31
CA GLY A 6 7.34 -10.28 -8.97
C GLY A 6 7.65 -10.54 -7.49
N VAL A 7 7.68 -9.51 -6.64
CA VAL A 7 7.65 -9.68 -5.18
C VAL A 7 6.19 -9.76 -4.74
N PRO A 8 5.78 -10.79 -3.97
CA PRO A 8 4.42 -10.85 -3.44
C PRO A 8 4.12 -9.60 -2.62
N VAL A 9 3.11 -8.83 -3.01
CA VAL A 9 2.71 -7.60 -2.32
C VAL A 9 1.78 -7.97 -1.19
N THR A 10 2.30 -7.80 0.02
CA THR A 10 1.66 -8.03 1.31
C THR A 10 2.07 -6.88 2.22
N THR A 11 1.32 -6.66 3.30
CA THR A 11 1.76 -5.74 4.35
C THR A 11 3.17 -6.10 4.84
N GLU A 12 3.45 -7.39 5.03
CA GLU A 12 4.76 -7.87 5.51
C GLU A 12 5.92 -7.63 4.55
N SER A 13 5.68 -7.58 3.23
CA SER A 13 6.73 -7.27 2.25
C SER A 13 6.87 -5.77 1.99
N CYS A 14 5.79 -5.01 2.13
CA CYS A 14 5.77 -3.56 1.90
C CYS A 14 6.25 -2.72 3.09
N LEU A 15 5.88 -3.11 4.31
CA LEU A 15 6.22 -2.36 5.51
C LEU A 15 7.73 -2.24 5.72
N PRO A 16 8.56 -3.30 5.55
CA PRO A 16 10.02 -3.18 5.66
C PRO A 16 10.61 -2.19 4.66
N ALA A 17 10.10 -2.17 3.42
CA ALA A 17 10.55 -1.22 2.39
C ALA A 17 10.14 0.22 2.71
N CYS A 18 9.01 0.43 3.40
CA CYS A 18 8.61 1.76 3.89
C CYS A 18 9.43 2.17 5.13
N GLN A 19 9.81 1.21 5.97
CA GLN A 19 10.65 1.43 7.15
C GLN A 19 12.08 1.87 6.80
N THR A 20 12.65 1.40 5.69
CA THR A 20 13.96 1.90 5.21
C THR A 20 13.91 3.39 4.86
N GLU A 21 12.73 3.89 4.49
CA GLU A 21 12.45 5.30 4.23
C GLU A 21 12.03 6.08 5.50
N GLY A 22 12.09 5.45 6.67
CA GLY A 22 11.74 6.05 7.96
C GLY A 22 10.25 6.11 8.25
N LEU A 23 9.42 5.36 7.52
CA LEU A 23 7.98 5.31 7.74
C LEU A 23 7.56 4.15 8.63
N VAL A 24 6.47 4.36 9.36
CA VAL A 24 5.83 3.34 10.19
C VAL A 24 4.56 2.77 9.56
N VAL A 25 4.23 3.19 8.33
CA VAL A 25 3.06 2.73 7.58
C VAL A 25 3.43 2.41 6.13
N ALA A 26 2.74 1.43 5.56
CA ALA A 26 2.78 1.10 4.14
C ALA A 26 1.39 1.30 3.50
N GLY A 27 1.39 1.70 2.24
CA GLY A 27 0.18 1.78 1.41
C GLY A 27 0.17 0.65 0.39
N LEU A 28 -0.95 -0.04 0.25
CA LEU A 28 -1.18 -1.06 -0.78
C LEU A 28 -2.22 -0.54 -1.77
N GLU A 29 -1.98 -0.75 -3.07
CA GLU A 29 -2.92 -0.36 -4.12
C GLU A 29 -3.20 -1.52 -5.08
N ASN A 30 -4.46 -1.60 -5.53
CA ASN A 30 -4.88 -2.41 -6.68
C ASN A 30 -4.47 -3.90 -6.62
N GLY A 31 -4.34 -4.46 -5.42
CA GLY A 31 -4.01 -5.89 -5.23
C GLY A 31 -2.53 -6.25 -5.35
N ARG A 32 -1.66 -5.34 -5.81
CA ARG A 32 -0.29 -5.70 -6.24
C ARG A 32 0.73 -4.57 -6.19
N GLU A 33 0.36 -3.38 -5.73
CA GLU A 33 1.22 -2.20 -5.77
C GLU A 33 1.49 -1.73 -4.34
N CYS A 34 2.67 -1.15 -4.13
CA CYS A 34 3.18 -0.78 -2.82
C CYS A 34 3.61 0.68 -2.82
N PHE A 35 3.20 1.43 -1.81
CA PHE A 35 3.43 2.85 -1.69
C PHE A 35 3.93 3.19 -0.29
N ALA A 36 4.82 4.18 -0.25
CA ALA A 36 5.31 4.78 0.99
C ALA A 36 4.76 6.22 1.05
N PRO A 37 3.45 6.41 1.31
CA PRO A 37 2.74 7.67 1.06
C PRO A 37 3.22 8.85 1.93
N LEU A 38 4.03 8.58 2.96
CA LEU A 38 4.63 9.59 3.84
C LEU A 38 6.14 9.80 3.62
N ALA A 39 6.78 9.02 2.73
CA ALA A 39 8.24 9.09 2.50
C ALA A 39 8.59 10.29 1.62
N SER A 40 7.70 10.66 0.70
CA SER A 40 7.80 11.93 0.00
C SER A 40 7.33 13.04 0.93
N ARG A 41 8.23 13.96 1.28
CA ARG A 41 7.94 15.26 1.92
C ARG A 41 6.89 16.12 1.17
N ALA A 42 6.43 15.66 0.01
CA ALA A 42 5.20 16.11 -0.62
C ALA A 42 4.04 15.28 -0.06
N THR A 43 3.29 15.86 0.88
CA THR A 43 1.99 15.33 1.29
C THR A 43 1.14 15.20 0.03
N ILE A 44 0.98 14.00 -0.52
CA ILE A 44 0.02 13.78 -1.59
C ILE A 44 -1.35 14.11 -0.96
N PRO A 45 -2.08 15.12 -1.47
CA PRO A 45 -3.37 15.47 -0.92
C PRO A 45 -4.26 14.23 -1.03
N SER A 46 -4.53 13.62 0.11
CA SER A 46 -5.31 12.40 0.24
C SER A 46 -6.42 12.67 1.23
N VAL A 47 -7.56 12.04 0.97
CA VAL A 47 -8.73 12.08 1.85
C VAL A 47 -8.99 10.66 2.30
N GLN A 48 -9.31 10.50 3.58
CA GLN A 48 -9.76 9.22 4.09
C GLN A 48 -11.11 8.88 3.44
N ILE A 49 -11.16 7.73 2.79
CA ILE A 49 -12.37 7.14 2.21
C ILE A 49 -12.87 6.01 3.10
N SER A 50 -14.09 5.53 2.84
CA SER A 50 -14.61 4.33 3.50
C SER A 50 -13.83 3.10 3.07
N ASP A 51 -13.57 2.18 4.01
CA ASP A 51 -12.90 0.90 3.73
C ASP A 51 -13.62 0.08 2.65
N ASN A 52 -14.93 0.25 2.49
CA ASN A 52 -15.74 -0.38 1.44
C ASN A 52 -15.32 0.02 0.02
N GLU A 53 -14.61 1.13 -0.15
CA GLU A 53 -14.07 1.60 -1.43
C GLU A 53 -12.65 1.02 -1.70
N SER A 54 -12.12 0.21 -0.77
CA SER A 54 -10.75 -0.32 -0.76
C SER A 54 -10.74 -1.85 -0.66
N THR A 55 -11.55 -2.52 -1.48
CA THR A 55 -11.91 -3.94 -1.32
C THR A 55 -11.15 -4.90 -2.25
N THR A 56 -10.11 -4.43 -2.93
CA THR A 56 -9.30 -5.31 -3.78
C THR A 56 -8.52 -6.26 -2.89
N VAL A 57 -8.71 -7.56 -3.06
CA VAL A 57 -7.94 -8.58 -2.35
C VAL A 57 -6.50 -8.60 -2.87
N CYS A 58 -5.51 -8.76 -1.99
CA CYS A 58 -4.13 -8.87 -2.44
C CYS A 58 -3.93 -10.14 -3.28
N VAL A 59 -3.14 -10.05 -4.35
CA VAL A 59 -2.81 -11.21 -5.20
C VAL A 59 -2.00 -12.26 -4.46
N SER A 60 -1.25 -11.83 -3.43
CA SER A 60 -0.31 -12.68 -2.70
C SER A 60 -0.82 -13.18 -1.35
N ASP A 61 -1.87 -12.56 -0.84
CA ASP A 61 -2.53 -12.95 0.41
C ASP A 61 -4.02 -12.62 0.31
N HIS A 62 -4.84 -13.66 0.22
CA HIS A 62 -6.26 -13.50 -0.03
C HIS A 62 -7.05 -13.14 1.24
N ASP A 63 -6.39 -13.08 2.40
CA ASP A 63 -7.01 -12.73 3.68
C ASP A 63 -6.86 -11.24 4.02
N GLN A 64 -6.16 -10.46 3.18
CA GLN A 64 -5.96 -9.02 3.38
C GLN A 64 -6.38 -8.18 2.15
N TYR A 65 -6.76 -6.93 2.40
CA TYR A 65 -7.12 -5.98 1.36
C TYR A 65 -5.89 -5.17 0.92
N CYS A 66 -5.79 -4.91 -0.38
CA CYS A 66 -4.70 -4.19 -1.03
C CYS A 66 -5.23 -2.98 -1.80
N GLY A 67 -6.12 -2.19 -1.20
CA GLY A 67 -6.57 -0.95 -1.82
C GLY A 67 -7.62 -1.13 -2.92
N ALA A 68 -7.62 -0.19 -3.85
CA ALA A 68 -8.30 -0.24 -5.14
C ALA A 68 -7.57 0.71 -6.12
N PRO A 69 -7.89 0.75 -7.42
CA PRO A 69 -7.28 1.72 -8.33
C PRO A 69 -7.43 3.16 -7.80
N ASN A 70 -6.31 3.88 -7.61
CA ASN A 70 -6.26 5.21 -6.99
C ASN A 70 -6.80 5.28 -5.55
N ARG A 71 -6.73 4.16 -4.80
CA ARG A 71 -7.16 4.05 -3.40
C ARG A 71 -6.15 3.21 -2.63
N LEU A 72 -5.48 3.83 -1.67
CA LEU A 72 -4.50 3.17 -0.83
C LEU A 72 -5.16 2.55 0.40
N ALA A 73 -4.92 1.27 0.64
CA ALA A 73 -5.11 0.66 1.95
C ALA A 73 -3.84 0.89 2.77
N LEU A 74 -3.96 1.53 3.94
CA LEU A 74 -2.83 1.82 4.82
C LEU A 74 -2.73 0.79 5.94
N TYR A 75 -1.53 0.30 6.20
CA TYR A 75 -1.20 -0.67 7.24
C TYR A 75 0.04 -0.24 8.04
#